data_AF-A0A7C2I7N0-F1
#
_entry.id   AF-A0A7C2I7N0-F1
#
_cell.length_a   1.000
_cell.length_b   1.000
_cell.length_c   1.000
_cell.angle_alpha   90.00
_cell.angle_beta   90.00
_cell.angle_gamma   90.00
#
_symmetry.space_group_name_H-M   'P 1'
#
loop_
_entity.id
_entity.type
_entity.pdbx_description
1 polymer ?
#
loop_
_entity_poly.entity_id
_entity_poly.type
_entity_poly.pdbx_seq_one_letter_code
_entity_poly.pdbx_strand_id
1 'polypeptide(L)'
;MSTPLERRRVPSGSPYESAADAFRALGAGRANVVRARVDLRHAEDGLAVALAHLETFGGAPPASAVVGAGRRDPRERVELEAAAFAP
;
A
#
# COMPACT_ATOMS: atom_id res chain seq x y z
N MET A 1 -26.24 -10.62 -12.58
CA MET A 1 -26.28 -10.39 -11.12
C MET A 1 -24.86 -10.35 -10.62
N SER A 2 -24.31 -9.16 -10.41
CA SER A 2 -22.92 -8.99 -9.97
C SER A 2 -22.83 -9.12 -8.46
N THR A 3 -22.02 -10.06 -8.00
CA THR A 3 -21.72 -10.31 -6.58
C THR A 3 -21.18 -9.04 -5.92
N PRO A 4 -21.57 -8.69 -4.68
CA PRO A 4 -20.99 -7.55 -3.98
C PRO A 4 -19.49 -7.80 -3.82
N LEU A 5 -18.67 -6.80 -4.11
CA LEU A 5 -17.24 -6.78 -3.82
C LEU A 5 -17.04 -7.04 -2.32
N GLU A 6 -16.86 -8.30 -1.94
CA GLU A 6 -16.42 -8.67 -0.61
C GLU A 6 -15.12 -7.91 -0.37
N ARG A 7 -15.11 -7.00 0.61
CA ARG A 7 -13.94 -6.19 0.96
C ARG A 7 -12.85 -7.16 1.39
N ARG A 8 -12.02 -7.60 0.44
CA ARG A 8 -10.90 -8.51 0.71
C ARG A 8 -9.96 -7.77 1.64
N ARG A 9 -10.12 -8.04 2.94
CA ARG A 9 -9.34 -7.42 4.01
C ARG A 9 -7.89 -7.77 3.72
N VAL A 10 -7.06 -6.75 3.68
CA VAL A 10 -5.63 -6.91 3.56
C VAL A 10 -5.16 -7.67 4.82
N PRO A 11 -4.59 -8.88 4.69
CA PRO A 11 -4.21 -9.70 5.86
C PRO A 11 -3.07 -9.03 6.63
N SER A 12 -2.95 -9.42 7.90
CA SER A 12 -1.77 -9.12 8.74
C SER A 12 -0.48 -9.46 7.98
N GLY A 13 0.45 -8.53 7.88
CA GLY A 13 1.67 -8.68 7.07
C GLY A 13 1.59 -8.07 5.67
N SER A 14 0.66 -7.14 5.46
CA SER A 14 0.62 -6.37 4.23
C SER A 14 1.77 -5.39 4.09
N PRO A 15 2.14 -5.00 2.86
CA PRO A 15 3.19 -4.00 2.67
C PRO A 15 2.80 -2.65 3.29
N TYR A 16 1.51 -2.31 3.36
CA TYR A 16 1.01 -1.09 4.00
C TYR A 16 1.18 -1.09 5.52
N GLU A 17 0.81 -2.19 6.16
CA GLU A 17 0.96 -2.36 7.60
C GLU A 17 2.45 -2.35 7.99
N SER A 18 3.28 -3.11 7.24
CA SER A 18 4.72 -3.17 7.46
C SER A 18 5.39 -1.79 7.34
N ALA A 19 5.02 -1.00 6.33
CA ALA A 19 5.53 0.36 6.17
C ALA A 19 5.06 1.29 7.30
N ALA A 20 3.78 1.24 7.67
CA ALA A 20 3.23 2.05 8.74
C ALA A 20 3.89 1.73 10.10
N ASP A 21 4.14 0.46 10.39
CA ASP A 21 4.82 0.04 11.61
C ASP A 21 6.30 0.45 11.62
N ALA A 22 7.00 0.32 10.48
CA ALA A 22 8.37 0.77 10.34
C ALA A 22 8.51 2.28 10.60
N PHE A 23 7.62 3.10 10.04
CA PHE A 23 7.63 4.55 10.30
C PHE A 23 7.25 4.89 11.73
N ARG A 24 6.27 4.18 12.30
CA ARG A 24 5.86 4.37 13.70
C ARG A 24 7.02 4.10 14.66
N ALA A 25 7.85 3.10 14.39
CA ALA A 25 9.05 2.81 15.17
C ALA A 25 10.08 3.96 15.15
N LEU A 26 10.01 4.84 14.14
CA LEU A 26 10.85 6.03 13.97
C LEU A 26 10.14 7.33 14.38
N GLY A 27 8.96 7.25 15.01
CA GLY A 27 8.19 8.43 15.45
C GLY A 27 7.40 9.13 14.35
N ALA A 28 7.32 8.56 13.15
CA ALA A 28 6.51 9.07 12.04
C ALA A 28 5.17 8.32 11.93
N GLY A 29 4.07 9.05 11.96
CA GLY A 29 2.73 8.51 11.73
C GLY A 29 2.40 8.35 10.24
N ARG A 30 1.24 7.76 9.93
CA ARG A 30 0.76 7.59 8.55
C ARG A 30 0.59 8.93 7.81
N ALA A 31 0.23 9.99 8.53
CA ALA A 31 0.10 11.34 7.98
C ALA A 31 1.44 11.99 7.60
N ASN A 32 2.57 11.42 8.04
CA ASN A 32 3.90 11.90 7.69
C ASN A 32 4.41 11.29 6.37
N VAL A 33 3.70 10.30 5.81
CA VAL A 33 4.05 9.68 4.53
C VAL A 33 3.76 10.67 3.42
N VAL A 34 4.79 11.03 2.65
CA VAL A 34 4.69 12.03 1.57
C VAL A 34 4.73 11.40 0.18
N ARG A 35 5.26 10.19 0.07
CA ARG A 35 5.31 9.44 -1.19
C ARG A 35 5.01 7.97 -0.96
N ALA A 36 4.23 7.39 -1.85
CA ALA A 36 3.97 5.96 -1.93
C ALA A 36 4.00 5.50 -3.38
N ARG A 37 4.95 4.63 -3.72
CA ARG A 37 5.00 3.95 -5.01
C ARG A 37 4.57 2.51 -4.79
N VAL A 38 3.54 2.12 -5.51
CA VAL A 38 3.03 0.76 -5.51
C VAL A 38 3.39 0.17 -6.86
N ASP A 39 4.11 -0.96 -6.89
CA ASP A 39 4.11 -1.75 -8.12
C ASP A 39 3.32 -3.06 -7.95
N LEU A 40 2.60 -3.38 -9.02
CA LEU A 40 1.72 -4.52 -9.11
C LEU A 40 2.29 -5.50 -10.10
N ARG A 41 2.23 -6.79 -9.76
CA ARG A 41 2.51 -7.83 -10.73
C ARG A 41 1.37 -8.02 -11.72
N HIS A 42 0.14 -8.02 -11.21
CA HIS A 42 -1.07 -8.21 -12.00
C HIS A 42 -1.94 -6.95 -11.90
N ALA A 43 -2.26 -6.35 -13.05
CA ALA A 43 -3.04 -5.11 -13.09
C ALA A 43 -4.43 -5.25 -12.46
N GLU A 44 -5.01 -6.45 -12.50
CA GLU A 44 -6.32 -6.78 -11.91
C GLU A 44 -6.39 -6.61 -10.38
N ASP A 45 -5.25 -6.70 -9.69
CA ASP A 45 -5.19 -6.47 -8.24
C ASP A 45 -5.33 -4.96 -7.90
N GLY A 46 -5.33 -4.07 -8.90
CA GLY A 46 -5.28 -2.62 -8.72
C GLY A 46 -6.38 -2.02 -7.83
N LEU A 47 -7.64 -2.46 -7.99
CA LEU A 47 -8.73 -1.94 -7.15
C LEU A 47 -8.57 -2.34 -5.68
N ALA A 48 -8.20 -3.59 -5.42
CA ALA A 48 -7.98 -4.08 -4.05
C ALA A 48 -6.85 -3.29 -3.37
N VAL A 49 -5.78 -2.99 -4.12
CA VAL A 49 -4.64 -2.24 -3.61
C VAL A 49 -4.94 -0.74 -3.45
N ALA A 50 -5.75 -0.14 -4.33
CA ALA A 50 -6.22 1.23 -4.16
C ALA A 50 -7.07 1.39 -2.89
N LEU A 51 -7.94 0.41 -2.58
CA LEU A 51 -8.72 0.40 -1.35
C LEU A 51 -7.81 0.27 -0.11
N ALA A 52 -6.80 -0.62 -0.15
CA ALA A 52 -5.80 -0.74 0.90
C ALA A 52 -5.03 0.56 1.15
N HIS A 53 -4.66 1.25 0.08
CA HIS A 53 -4.00 2.54 0.12
C HIS A 53 -4.89 3.60 0.80
N LEU A 54 -6.17 3.65 0.43
CA LEU A 54 -7.15 4.56 1.02
C LEU A 54 -7.41 4.25 2.51
N GLU A 55 -7.56 2.99 2.88
CA GLU A 55 -7.73 2.57 4.28
C GLU A 55 -6.51 2.97 5.14
N THR A 56 -5.32 2.98 4.55
CA THR A 56 -4.08 3.29 5.27
C THR A 56 -3.82 4.79 5.33
N PHE A 57 -3.84 5.47 4.19
CA PHE A 57 -3.36 6.85 4.04
C PHE A 57 -4.47 7.87 3.74
N GLY A 58 -5.73 7.46 3.62
CA GLY A 58 -6.83 8.32 3.16
C GLY A 58 -7.09 9.58 4.00
N GLY A 59 -6.65 9.60 5.26
CA GLY A 59 -6.74 10.81 6.10
C GLY A 59 -5.75 11.92 5.71
N ALA A 60 -4.65 11.58 5.06
CA ALA A 60 -3.62 12.50 4.56
C ALA A 60 -2.88 11.82 3.39
N PRO A 61 -3.45 11.86 2.18
CA PRO A 61 -2.95 11.05 1.06
C PRO A 61 -1.57 11.54 0.58
N PRO A 62 -0.57 10.66 0.42
CA PRO A 62 0.71 11.01 -0.17
C PRO A 62 0.61 11.22 -1.68
N ALA A 63 1.66 11.80 -2.27
CA ALA A 63 1.88 11.65 -3.71
C ALA A 63 2.03 10.15 -4.03
N SER A 64 1.18 9.64 -4.92
CA SER A 64 1.13 8.20 -5.21
C SER A 64 1.26 7.90 -6.70
N ALA A 65 1.90 6.77 -7.00
CA ALA A 65 1.98 6.20 -8.33
C ALA A 65 1.78 4.69 -8.26
N VAL A 66 1.06 4.15 -9.24
CA VAL A 66 0.90 2.70 -9.44
C VAL A 66 1.55 2.33 -10.77
N VAL A 67 2.38 1.30 -10.75
CA VAL A 67 3.22 0.89 -11.88
C VAL A 67 3.26 -0.64 -12.00
N GLY A 68 3.56 -1.14 -13.19
CA GLY A 68 3.86 -2.56 -13.41
C GLY A 68 5.36 -2.78 -13.44
N ALA A 69 5.87 -3.74 -12.66
CA ALA A 69 7.29 -4.07 -12.63
C ALA A 69 7.51 -5.59 -12.42
N GLY A 70 8.62 -6.10 -12.94
CA GLY A 70 9.07 -7.46 -12.63
C GLY A 70 9.58 -7.55 -11.19
N ARG A 71 9.29 -8.68 -10.52
CA ARG A 71 9.67 -8.95 -9.12
C ARG A 71 10.73 -10.05 -9.03
N ARG A 72 11.53 -10.05 -7.96
CA ARG A 72 12.49 -11.13 -7.69
C ARG A 72 11.82 -12.41 -7.24
N ASP A 73 10.89 -12.33 -6.28
CA ASP A 73 10.12 -13.50 -5.86
C ASP A 73 8.85 -13.62 -6.70
N PRO A 74 8.64 -14.77 -7.39
CA PRO A 74 7.44 -14.97 -8.19
C PRO A 74 6.15 -15.15 -7.37
N ARG A 75 6.18 -15.03 -6.06
CA ARG A 75 4.99 -15.04 -5.19
C ARG A 75 4.56 -13.64 -4.78
N GLU A 76 5.44 -12.64 -4.93
CA GLU A 76 5.14 -11.24 -4.64
C GLU A 76 4.11 -10.71 -5.65
N ARG A 77 2.97 -10.25 -5.12
CA ARG A 77 1.89 -9.65 -5.91
C ARG A 77 1.95 -8.12 -5.91
N VAL A 78 2.41 -7.55 -4.79
CA VAL A 78 2.41 -6.11 -4.52
C VAL A 78 3.69 -5.77 -3.76
N GLU A 79 4.33 -4.67 -4.13
CA GLU A 79 5.40 -4.03 -3.35
C GLU A 79 5.00 -2.58 -3.10
N LEU A 80 5.35 -2.07 -1.92
CA LEU A 80 5.14 -0.67 -1.53
C LEU A 80 6.50 -0.08 -1.14
N GLU A 81 6.92 0.92 -1.90
CA GLU A 81 7.96 1.84 -1.45
C GLU A 81 7.29 3.10 -0.90
N ALA A 82 7.64 3.47 0.32
CA ALA A 82 7.10 4.66 0.96
C ALA A 82 8.21 5.54 1.53
N ALA A 83 7.95 6.84 1.58
CA ALA A 83 8.82 7.82 2.22
C ALA A 83 8.00 8.70 3.16
N ALA A 84 8.54 8.95 4.35
CA ALA A 84 7.92 9.78 5.38
C ALA A 84 8.91 10.80 5.95
N PHE A 85 8.42 11.95 6.38
CA PHE A 85 9.20 12.88 7.20
C PHE A 85 9.07 12.48 8.68
N ALA A 86 10.16 12.02 9.27
CA ALA A 86 10.26 11.88 10.71
C ALA A 86 10.64 13.23 11.36
N PRO A 87 10.24 13.46 12.63
CA PRO A 87 10.69 14.61 13.41
C PRO A 87 12.23 14.68 13.56
#